data_AF-A0A0G1QQE2-F1
#
_entry.id   AF-A0A0G1QQE2-F1
#
_cell.length_a   1.000
_cell.length_b   1.000
_cell.length_c   1.000
_cell.angle_alpha   90.00
_cell.angle_beta   90.00
_cell.angle_gamma   90.00
#
_symmetry.space_group_name_H-M   'P 1'
#
loop_
_entity.id
_entity.type
_entity.pdbx_description
1 polymer ?
#
loop_
_entity_poly.entity_id
_entity_poly.type
_entity_poly.pdbx_seq_one_letter_code
_entity_poly.pdbx_strand_id
1 'polypeptide(L)'
;MLKSLVYMYRLRFAETIIYMLQATEYDVKAYLRWLWRVKDFEKVSYRRSLIKTRRSSMLLLAIKLGMLVQFAVAIAWASLAIKNKEPAGIFAVDLFLSTPLVWSHLVVLPLVLARWFWVQPLNRVDVGRSKKSFQKHRAIKIAVAGSYGKTTMKEILLVVLAEGTKVAATPANKNVAISHAQFAKQLEGDEDILIVEFGEGAPGDVAGFAQTVKPDIGIITGLAPAHLDKYKTLQRAGEDIFSLAQYLDDKNVYVNGESEALKSFIKPGHQLYDGRQAAGWAIKAVKSSINGLSFEMTKDGKNLKIKSQLIGEHQIGPLALAAALADKLGLTKEQIET
;
A
#
# COMPACT_ATOMS: atom_id res chain seq x y z
N MET A 1 -16.98 -30.93 -13.06
CA MET A 1 -18.04 -30.42 -12.17
C MET A 1 -18.14 -31.24 -10.88
N LEU A 2 -18.38 -32.56 -10.95
CA LEU A 2 -18.52 -33.41 -9.76
C LEU A 2 -17.30 -33.40 -8.81
N LYS A 3 -16.06 -33.45 -9.34
CA LYS A 3 -14.83 -33.38 -8.51
C LYS A 3 -14.74 -32.09 -7.67
N SER A 4 -15.08 -30.94 -8.27
CA SER A 4 -15.12 -29.66 -7.55
C SER A 4 -16.22 -29.64 -6.50
N LEU A 5 -17.38 -30.23 -6.80
CA LEU A 5 -18.50 -30.31 -5.86
C LEU A 5 -18.13 -31.16 -4.64
N VAL A 6 -17.48 -32.31 -4.85
CA VAL A 6 -16.93 -33.15 -3.77
C VAL A 6 -15.84 -32.43 -2.98
N TYR A 7 -14.99 -31.63 -3.65
CA TYR A 7 -13.95 -30.85 -2.98
C TYR A 7 -14.53 -29.89 -1.94
N MET A 8 -15.68 -29.27 -2.22
CA MET A 8 -16.33 -28.30 -1.32
C MET A 8 -16.73 -28.88 0.05
N TYR A 9 -16.91 -30.21 0.15
CA TYR A 9 -17.22 -30.89 1.41
C TYR A 9 -15.96 -31.29 2.20
N ARG A 10 -14.76 -31.13 1.65
CA ARG A 10 -13.50 -31.39 2.36
C ARG A 10 -13.17 -30.22 3.28
N LEU A 11 -12.55 -30.47 4.43
CA LEU A 11 -12.05 -29.41 5.31
C LEU A 11 -10.99 -28.51 4.64
N ARG A 12 -10.37 -28.97 3.55
CA ARG A 12 -9.48 -28.15 2.70
C ARG A 12 -10.23 -27.02 1.99
N PHE A 13 -11.53 -27.13 1.74
CA PHE A 13 -12.32 -26.05 1.15
C PHE A 13 -12.31 -24.78 2.01
N ALA A 14 -12.24 -24.93 3.34
CA ALA A 14 -12.07 -23.80 4.25
C ALA A 14 -10.77 -23.03 3.95
N GLU A 15 -9.67 -23.73 3.61
CA GLU A 15 -8.40 -23.08 3.25
C GLU A 15 -8.54 -22.29 1.94
N THR A 16 -9.28 -22.82 0.96
CA THR A 16 -9.62 -22.12 -0.28
C THR A 16 -10.43 -20.86 0.00
N ILE A 17 -11.45 -20.93 0.87
CA ILE A 17 -12.26 -19.76 1.27
C ILE A 17 -11.37 -18.66 1.85
N ILE A 18 -10.53 -19.00 2.84
CA ILE A 18 -9.65 -18.01 3.49
C ILE A 18 -8.62 -17.47 2.50
N TYR A 19 -8.06 -18.32 1.65
CA TYR A 19 -7.15 -17.88 0.59
C TYR A 19 -7.84 -16.89 -0.35
N MET A 20 -9.07 -17.17 -0.79
CA MET A 20 -9.82 -16.28 -1.66
C MET A 20 -10.10 -14.93 -1.01
N LEU A 21 -10.48 -14.93 0.28
CA LEU A 21 -10.63 -13.72 1.07
C LEU A 21 -9.30 -12.95 1.14
N GLN A 22 -8.19 -13.62 1.42
CA GLN A 22 -6.89 -12.96 1.50
C GLN A 22 -6.44 -12.37 0.15
N ALA A 23 -6.61 -13.12 -0.94
CA ALA A 23 -6.24 -12.67 -2.28
C ALA A 23 -7.15 -11.56 -2.83
N THR A 24 -8.31 -11.35 -2.21
CA THR A 24 -9.22 -10.21 -2.48
C THR A 24 -9.11 -9.13 -1.40
N GLU A 25 -8.07 -9.16 -0.57
CA GLU A 25 -7.85 -8.19 0.51
C GLU A 25 -9.04 -8.06 1.47
N TYR A 26 -9.79 -9.15 1.66
CA TYR A 26 -11.02 -9.22 2.43
C TYR A 26 -12.13 -8.28 1.93
N ASP A 27 -12.10 -7.89 0.64
CA ASP A 27 -13.20 -7.20 -0.02
C ASP A 27 -14.34 -8.18 -0.31
N VAL A 28 -15.46 -7.98 0.38
CA VAL A 28 -16.64 -8.85 0.31
C VAL A 28 -17.20 -8.96 -1.11
N LYS A 29 -17.25 -7.85 -1.85
CA LYS A 29 -17.84 -7.84 -3.20
C LYS A 29 -16.95 -8.56 -4.20
N ALA A 30 -15.63 -8.37 -4.11
CA ALA A 30 -14.66 -9.08 -4.93
C ALA A 30 -14.64 -10.58 -4.59
N TYR A 31 -14.65 -10.91 -3.30
CA TYR A 31 -14.72 -12.29 -2.81
C TYR A 31 -15.97 -13.02 -3.35
N LEU A 32 -17.17 -12.48 -3.14
CA LEU A 32 -18.41 -13.12 -3.58
C LEU A 32 -18.46 -13.24 -5.11
N ARG A 33 -18.06 -12.19 -5.86
CA ARG A 33 -17.97 -12.28 -7.32
C ARG A 33 -17.01 -13.39 -7.78
N TRP A 34 -15.89 -13.57 -7.08
CA TRP A 34 -14.96 -14.64 -7.41
C TRP A 34 -15.55 -16.00 -7.05
N LEU A 35 -16.12 -16.16 -5.85
CA LEU A 35 -16.78 -17.38 -5.38
C LEU A 35 -17.78 -17.92 -6.41
N TRP A 36 -18.66 -17.06 -6.92
CA TRP A 36 -19.68 -17.43 -7.91
C TRP A 36 -19.13 -17.66 -9.33
N ARG A 37 -17.90 -17.21 -9.63
CA ARG A 37 -17.25 -17.43 -10.93
C ARG A 37 -16.40 -18.71 -10.98
N VAL A 38 -16.00 -19.25 -9.83
CA VAL A 38 -15.12 -20.42 -9.76
C VAL A 38 -15.85 -21.68 -10.23
N LYS A 39 -15.28 -22.38 -11.21
CA LYS A 39 -15.76 -23.68 -11.68
C LYS A 39 -15.07 -24.88 -11.00
N ASP A 40 -13.85 -24.64 -10.49
CA ASP A 40 -13.00 -25.67 -9.89
C ASP A 40 -12.22 -25.08 -8.71
N PHE A 41 -12.68 -25.39 -7.48
CA PHE A 41 -12.10 -24.86 -6.25
C PHE A 41 -10.72 -25.47 -5.92
N GLU A 42 -10.39 -26.63 -6.47
CA GLU A 42 -9.09 -27.29 -6.24
C GLU A 42 -7.94 -26.50 -6.90
N LYS A 43 -8.23 -25.79 -7.99
CA LYS A 43 -7.23 -25.04 -8.77
C LYS A 43 -7.04 -23.59 -8.32
N VAL A 44 -7.84 -23.11 -7.37
CA VAL A 44 -7.82 -21.72 -6.93
C VAL A 44 -6.48 -21.32 -6.30
N SER A 45 -5.85 -22.24 -5.55
CA SER A 45 -4.57 -22.01 -4.86
C SER A 45 -3.37 -22.67 -5.57
N TYR A 46 -3.39 -22.83 -6.89
CA TYR A 46 -2.30 -23.49 -7.62
C TYR A 46 -1.00 -22.68 -7.66
N ARG A 47 -1.09 -21.35 -7.82
CA ARG A 47 0.09 -20.46 -7.94
C ARG A 47 0.55 -19.85 -6.61
N ARG A 48 -0.35 -19.74 -5.63
CA ARG A 48 -0.08 -19.15 -4.31
C ARG A 48 -0.88 -19.90 -3.27
N SER A 49 -0.34 -19.96 -2.05
CA SER A 49 -0.96 -20.60 -0.90
C SER A 49 -1.44 -19.56 0.13
N LEU A 50 -2.29 -20.01 1.04
CA LEU A 50 -2.73 -19.24 2.20
C LEU A 50 -1.53 -18.85 3.07
N ILE A 51 -1.38 -17.56 3.35
CA ILE A 51 -0.41 -17.10 4.35
C ILE A 51 -1.08 -17.20 5.73
N LYS A 52 -0.51 -18.05 6.59
CA LYS A 52 -1.03 -18.27 7.94
C LYS A 52 -0.62 -17.10 8.84
N THR A 53 -1.62 -16.30 9.19
CA THR A 53 -1.54 -15.24 10.20
C THR A 53 -2.41 -15.65 11.38
N ARG A 54 -2.25 -15.04 12.56
CA ARG A 54 -3.12 -15.32 13.70
C ARG A 54 -4.60 -15.17 13.34
N ARG A 55 -4.95 -14.11 12.60
CA ARG A 55 -6.33 -13.82 12.16
C ARG A 55 -6.83 -14.84 11.15
N SER A 56 -6.05 -15.16 10.11
CA SER A 56 -6.46 -16.12 9.08
C SER A 56 -6.55 -17.55 9.64
N SER A 57 -5.70 -17.91 10.60
CA SER A 57 -5.80 -19.18 11.34
C SER A 57 -7.05 -19.28 12.22
N MET A 58 -7.42 -18.20 12.92
CA MET A 58 -8.66 -18.17 13.71
C MET A 58 -9.91 -18.32 12.83
N LEU A 59 -9.95 -17.60 11.70
CA LEU A 59 -11.06 -17.68 10.75
C LEU A 59 -11.14 -19.08 10.12
N LEU A 60 -9.99 -19.67 9.78
CA LEU A 60 -9.92 -21.04 9.26
C LEU A 60 -10.45 -22.06 10.28
N LEU A 61 -10.04 -21.94 11.54
CA LEU A 61 -10.50 -22.82 12.61
C LEU A 61 -12.03 -22.69 12.80
N ALA A 62 -12.55 -21.47 12.81
CA ALA A 62 -13.98 -21.21 12.96
C ALA A 62 -14.80 -21.86 11.83
N ILE A 63 -14.37 -21.74 10.57
CA ILE A 63 -15.04 -22.39 9.44
C ILE A 63 -14.97 -23.91 9.55
N LYS A 64 -13.79 -24.48 9.85
CA LYS A 64 -13.62 -25.94 9.97
C LYS A 64 -14.51 -26.51 11.07
N LEU A 65 -14.51 -25.90 12.26
CA LEU A 65 -15.36 -26.32 13.37
C LEU A 65 -16.84 -26.15 13.02
N GLY A 66 -17.20 -25.04 12.40
CA GLY A 66 -18.55 -24.77 11.93
C GLY A 66 -19.10 -25.83 10.98
N MET A 67 -18.30 -26.19 9.97
CA MET A 67 -18.65 -27.27 9.03
C MET A 67 -18.81 -28.61 9.76
N LEU A 68 -17.89 -28.95 10.68
CA LEU A 68 -17.97 -30.19 11.45
C LEU A 68 -19.23 -30.25 12.34
N VAL A 69 -19.58 -29.14 12.99
CA VAL A 69 -20.80 -29.04 13.81
C VAL A 69 -22.03 -29.21 12.92
N GLN A 70 -22.09 -28.54 11.76
CA GLN A 70 -23.22 -28.67 10.84
C GLN A 70 -23.37 -30.11 10.32
N PHE A 71 -22.26 -30.78 9.99
CA PHE A 71 -22.28 -32.20 9.62
C PHE A 71 -22.75 -33.08 10.77
N ALA A 72 -22.28 -32.85 12.00
CA ALA A 72 -22.71 -33.61 13.17
C ALA A 72 -24.21 -33.43 13.45
N VAL A 73 -24.73 -32.20 13.33
CA VAL A 73 -26.16 -31.91 13.47
C VAL A 73 -26.97 -32.61 12.37
N ALA A 74 -26.50 -32.60 11.11
CA ALA A 74 -27.17 -33.31 10.02
C ALA A 74 -27.24 -34.82 10.28
N ILE A 75 -26.16 -35.43 10.76
CA ILE A 75 -26.11 -36.87 11.11
C ILE A 75 -27.05 -37.18 12.28
N ALA A 76 -27.02 -36.36 13.34
CA ALA A 76 -27.91 -36.52 14.49
C ALA A 76 -29.39 -36.41 14.08
N TRP A 77 -29.73 -35.44 13.23
CA TRP A 77 -31.09 -35.23 12.75
C TRP A 77 -31.57 -36.37 11.85
N ALA A 78 -30.71 -36.86 10.95
CA ALA A 78 -31.01 -38.05 10.14
C ALA A 78 -31.29 -39.27 11.03
N SER A 79 -30.48 -39.46 12.08
CA SER A 79 -30.60 -40.58 13.00
C SER A 79 -31.93 -40.55 13.77
N LEU A 80 -32.35 -39.36 14.22
CA LEU A 80 -33.64 -39.16 14.88
C LEU A 80 -34.83 -39.37 13.92
N ALA A 81 -34.73 -38.84 12.69
CA ALA A 81 -35.78 -39.03 11.68
C ALA A 81 -36.01 -40.51 11.36
N ILE A 82 -34.93 -41.28 11.21
CA ILE A 82 -34.99 -42.73 10.99
C ILE A 82 -35.63 -43.43 12.19
N LYS A 83 -35.21 -43.10 13.42
CA LYS A 83 -35.73 -43.72 14.65
C LYS A 83 -37.23 -43.47 14.84
N ASN A 84 -37.70 -42.26 14.54
CA ASN A 84 -39.08 -41.85 14.76
C ASN A 84 -39.99 -42.11 13.55
N LYS A 85 -39.46 -42.62 12.43
CA LYS A 85 -40.18 -42.80 11.15
C LYS A 85 -40.81 -41.50 10.62
N GLU A 86 -40.19 -40.37 10.93
CA GLU A 86 -40.64 -39.04 10.51
C GLU A 86 -40.06 -38.68 9.13
N PRO A 87 -40.79 -37.95 8.27
CA PRO A 87 -40.27 -37.46 6.99
C PRO A 87 -39.20 -36.37 7.12
N ALA A 88 -38.73 -36.08 8.34
CA ALA A 88 -37.70 -35.09 8.66
C ALA A 88 -36.30 -35.41 8.07
N GLY A 89 -36.10 -36.57 7.45
CA GLY A 89 -34.85 -36.94 6.77
C GLY A 89 -34.47 -35.97 5.64
N ILE A 90 -35.45 -35.33 5.00
CA ILE A 90 -35.22 -34.30 3.96
C ILE A 90 -34.43 -33.12 4.53
N PHE A 91 -34.76 -32.69 5.76
CA PHE A 91 -34.07 -31.58 6.41
C PHE A 91 -32.60 -31.91 6.73
N ALA A 92 -32.31 -33.16 7.13
CA ALA A 92 -30.94 -33.59 7.38
C ALA A 92 -30.09 -33.58 6.09
N VAL A 93 -30.66 -34.00 4.97
CA VAL A 93 -30.01 -33.94 3.65
C VAL A 93 -29.75 -32.50 3.24
N ASP A 94 -30.74 -31.62 3.38
CA ASP A 94 -30.59 -30.19 3.07
C ASP A 94 -29.50 -29.53 3.94
N LEU A 95 -29.48 -29.84 5.24
CA LEU A 95 -28.46 -29.33 6.15
C LEU A 95 -27.05 -29.80 5.75
N PHE A 96 -26.90 -31.04 5.31
CA PHE A 96 -25.63 -31.56 4.80
C PHE A 96 -25.23 -30.85 3.50
N LEU A 97 -26.12 -30.84 2.50
CA LEU A 97 -25.84 -30.30 1.16
C LEU A 97 -25.56 -28.79 1.17
N SER A 98 -26.23 -28.05 2.06
CA SER A 98 -26.04 -26.60 2.19
C SER A 98 -24.72 -26.22 2.86
N THR A 99 -24.02 -27.13 3.55
CA THR A 99 -22.84 -26.81 4.37
C THR A 99 -21.78 -25.97 3.63
N PRO A 100 -21.30 -26.33 2.43
CA PRO A 100 -20.28 -25.53 1.78
C PRO A 100 -20.78 -24.15 1.32
N LEU A 101 -22.06 -24.06 0.94
CA LEU A 101 -22.68 -22.80 0.55
C LEU A 101 -22.84 -21.88 1.76
N VAL A 102 -23.34 -22.42 2.88
CA VAL A 102 -23.51 -21.69 4.13
C VAL A 102 -22.18 -21.12 4.58
N TRP A 103 -21.13 -21.93 4.75
CA TRP A 103 -19.88 -21.45 5.33
C TRP A 103 -19.04 -20.55 4.41
N SER A 104 -19.18 -20.69 3.09
CA SER A 104 -18.57 -19.75 2.14
C SER A 104 -19.24 -18.36 2.15
N HIS A 105 -20.49 -18.25 2.56
CA HIS A 105 -21.19 -16.96 2.66
C HIS A 105 -21.19 -16.40 4.10
N LEU A 106 -21.37 -17.27 5.09
CA LEU A 106 -21.46 -16.91 6.50
C LEU A 106 -20.17 -16.24 7.01
N VAL A 107 -19.00 -16.62 6.45
CA VAL A 107 -17.71 -15.99 6.76
C VAL A 107 -17.69 -14.47 6.51
N VAL A 108 -18.54 -13.97 5.61
CA VAL A 108 -18.66 -12.55 5.29
C VAL A 108 -19.24 -11.75 6.46
N LEU A 109 -20.19 -12.30 7.21
CA LEU A 109 -20.86 -11.59 8.29
C LEU A 109 -19.89 -11.08 9.37
N PRO A 110 -19.06 -11.92 10.03
CA PRO A 110 -18.13 -11.43 11.02
C PRO A 110 -17.10 -10.47 10.44
N LEU A 111 -16.74 -10.58 9.15
CA LEU A 111 -15.84 -9.63 8.48
C LEU A 111 -16.49 -8.25 8.32
N VAL A 112 -17.76 -8.19 7.90
CA VAL A 112 -18.51 -6.93 7.76
C VAL A 112 -18.74 -6.31 9.13
N LEU A 113 -19.19 -7.10 10.10
CA LEU A 113 -19.44 -6.63 11.47
C LEU A 113 -18.15 -6.13 12.12
N ALA A 114 -17.06 -6.89 12.07
CA ALA A 114 -15.77 -6.44 12.58
C ALA A 114 -15.29 -5.17 11.88
N ARG A 115 -15.51 -5.05 10.57
CA ARG A 115 -15.14 -3.85 9.81
C ARG A 115 -15.91 -2.62 10.28
N TRP A 116 -17.22 -2.71 10.44
CA TRP A 116 -18.06 -1.57 10.82
C TRP A 116 -17.97 -1.20 12.29
N PHE A 117 -17.98 -2.19 13.18
CA PHE A 117 -18.05 -1.93 14.63
C PHE A 117 -16.69 -1.82 15.29
N TRP A 118 -15.63 -2.39 14.70
CA TRP A 118 -14.31 -2.42 15.32
C TRP A 118 -13.26 -1.68 14.49
N VAL A 119 -13.02 -2.13 13.25
CA VAL A 119 -11.88 -1.65 12.46
C VAL A 119 -12.05 -0.20 12.00
N GLN A 120 -13.19 0.16 11.40
CA GLN A 120 -13.39 1.52 10.88
C GLN A 120 -13.41 2.59 11.98
N PRO A 121 -14.11 2.40 13.12
CA PRO A 121 -14.07 3.37 14.22
C PRO A 121 -12.66 3.56 14.78
N LEU A 122 -11.94 2.46 15.03
CA LEU A 122 -10.56 2.51 15.53
C LEU A 122 -9.64 3.21 14.53
N ASN A 123 -9.73 2.87 13.25
CA ASN A 123 -8.93 3.51 12.21
C ASN A 123 -9.20 5.02 12.13
N ARG A 124 -10.47 5.46 12.26
CA ARG A 124 -10.82 6.88 12.28
C ARG A 124 -10.18 7.60 13.48
N VAL A 125 -10.23 6.98 14.66
CA VAL A 125 -9.58 7.54 15.86
C VAL A 125 -8.07 7.62 15.69
N ASP A 126 -7.44 6.56 15.17
CA ASP A 126 -6.00 6.50 14.96
C ASP A 126 -5.52 7.54 13.93
N VAL A 127 -6.24 7.69 12.82
CA VAL A 127 -5.97 8.74 11.81
C VAL A 127 -6.21 10.14 12.38
N GLY A 128 -7.24 10.32 13.21
CA GLY A 128 -7.46 11.59 13.90
C GLY A 128 -6.33 11.95 14.89
N ARG A 129 -5.78 10.95 15.59
CA ARG A 129 -4.62 11.12 16.48
C ARG A 129 -3.34 11.40 15.70
N SER A 130 -3.11 10.71 14.58
CA SER A 130 -1.92 10.92 13.75
C SER A 130 -1.88 12.33 13.15
N LYS A 131 -3.03 12.85 12.73
CA LYS A 131 -3.15 14.26 12.30
C LYS A 131 -2.62 15.22 13.37
N LYS A 132 -3.00 15.03 14.63
CA LYS A 132 -2.51 15.86 15.74
C LYS A 132 -1.01 15.65 15.98
N SER A 133 -0.50 14.44 15.83
CA SER A 133 0.94 14.12 15.97
C SER A 133 1.76 14.87 14.91
N PHE A 134 1.45 14.70 13.62
CA PHE A 134 2.18 15.37 12.53
C PHE A 134 2.09 16.90 12.58
N GLN A 135 0.95 17.45 13.00
CA GLN A 135 0.77 18.91 13.10
C GLN A 135 1.56 19.54 14.24
N LYS A 136 1.78 18.79 15.34
CA LYS A 136 2.59 19.27 16.47
C LYS A 136 4.09 19.02 16.27
N HIS A 137 4.45 18.08 15.40
CA HIS A 137 5.84 17.75 15.10
C HIS A 137 6.53 18.92 14.38
N ARG A 138 7.73 19.27 14.85
CA ARG A 138 8.50 20.41 14.32
C ARG A 138 9.37 20.07 13.11
N ALA A 139 9.63 18.78 12.90
CA ALA A 139 10.34 18.27 11.74
C ALA A 139 9.80 18.81 10.40
N ILE A 140 10.70 18.94 9.44
CA ILE A 140 10.36 19.17 8.04
C ILE A 140 9.73 17.90 7.48
N LYS A 141 8.53 18.02 6.90
CA LYS A 141 7.78 16.88 6.36
C LYS A 141 7.89 16.82 4.86
N ILE A 142 8.45 15.73 4.35
CA ILE A 142 8.60 15.43 2.94
C ILE A 142 7.55 14.39 2.54
N ALA A 143 6.63 14.75 1.66
CA ALA A 143 5.67 13.81 1.07
C ALA A 143 6.19 13.30 -0.28
N VAL A 144 6.15 11.98 -0.49
CA VAL A 144 6.54 11.35 -1.76
C VAL A 144 5.33 10.66 -2.37
N ALA A 145 4.87 11.11 -3.54
CA ALA A 145 3.70 10.61 -4.25
C ALA A 145 4.03 10.26 -5.71
N GLY A 146 3.22 9.40 -6.33
CA GLY A 146 3.39 8.99 -7.74
C GLY A 146 3.05 7.53 -7.99
N SER A 147 2.78 7.13 -9.23
CA SER A 147 2.40 5.74 -9.55
C SER A 147 3.53 4.72 -9.37
N TYR A 148 4.79 5.17 -9.45
CA TYR A 148 5.99 4.34 -9.34
C TYR A 148 7.15 5.15 -8.77
N GLY A 149 8.22 4.50 -8.32
CA GLY A 149 9.44 5.18 -7.82
C GLY A 149 9.32 5.82 -6.43
N LYS A 150 8.13 5.81 -5.80
CA LYS A 150 7.90 6.38 -4.46
C LYS A 150 8.83 5.81 -3.39
N THR A 151 8.81 4.48 -3.23
CA THR A 151 9.62 3.81 -2.21
C THR A 151 11.11 4.01 -2.46
N THR A 152 11.56 3.89 -3.71
CA THR A 152 12.96 4.16 -4.08
C THR A 152 13.37 5.58 -3.70
N MET A 153 12.58 6.59 -4.07
CA MET A 153 12.86 7.98 -3.72
C MET A 153 12.90 8.19 -2.20
N LYS A 154 11.94 7.60 -1.47
CA LYS A 154 11.87 7.67 0.00
C LYS A 154 13.10 7.04 0.67
N GLU A 155 13.55 5.87 0.21
CA GLU A 155 14.75 5.21 0.75
C GLU A 155 16.03 5.99 0.41
N ILE A 156 16.15 6.55 -0.80
CA ILE A 156 17.29 7.40 -1.16
C ILE A 156 17.34 8.65 -0.26
N LEU A 157 16.20 9.33 -0.06
CA LEU A 157 16.12 10.48 0.84
C LEU A 157 16.48 10.10 2.28
N LEU A 158 15.98 8.96 2.75
CA LEU A 158 16.27 8.48 4.10
C LEU A 158 17.78 8.32 4.30
N VAL A 159 18.47 7.65 3.39
CA VAL A 159 19.92 7.43 3.49
C VAL A 159 20.67 8.76 3.45
N VAL A 160 20.45 9.57 2.41
CA VAL A 160 21.23 10.80 2.20
C VAL A 160 20.99 11.84 3.31
N LEU A 161 19.75 12.01 3.76
CA LEU A 161 19.44 13.01 4.78
C LEU A 161 19.84 12.55 6.19
N ALA A 162 19.91 11.24 6.44
CA ALA A 162 20.31 10.69 7.74
C ALA A 162 21.80 10.90 8.07
N GLU A 163 22.65 11.24 7.08
CA GLU A 163 24.09 11.53 7.31
C GLU A 163 24.34 12.76 8.19
N GLY A 164 23.37 13.68 8.28
CA GLY A 164 23.51 14.90 9.07
C GLY A 164 22.32 15.29 9.92
N THR A 165 21.21 14.54 9.84
CA THR A 165 19.97 14.88 10.55
C THR A 165 19.28 13.62 11.08
N LYS A 166 18.43 13.78 12.10
CA LYS A 166 17.58 12.69 12.59
C LYS A 166 16.36 12.55 11.68
N VAL A 167 16.32 11.48 10.88
CA VAL A 167 15.27 11.23 9.89
C VAL A 167 14.42 10.04 10.29
N ALA A 168 13.10 10.19 10.22
CA ALA A 168 12.17 9.06 10.28
C ALA A 168 11.36 8.97 8.98
N ALA A 169 11.15 7.75 8.48
CA ALA A 169 10.38 7.52 7.26
C ALA A 169 9.34 6.42 7.45
N THR A 170 8.24 6.48 6.69
CA THR A 170 7.25 5.39 6.67
C THR A 170 7.93 4.06 6.28
N PRO A 171 7.74 2.97 7.05
CA PRO A 171 8.50 1.74 6.85
C PRO A 171 8.05 0.99 5.59
N ALA A 172 8.99 0.39 4.83
CA ALA A 172 8.68 -0.34 3.60
C ALA A 172 7.77 0.46 2.65
N ASN A 173 6.76 -0.17 2.05
CA ASN A 173 5.78 0.46 1.14
C ASN A 173 4.48 0.91 1.87
N LYS A 174 4.59 1.30 3.14
CA LYS A 174 3.44 1.68 3.97
C LYS A 174 2.93 3.08 3.64
N ASN A 175 1.99 3.15 2.69
CA ASN A 175 1.57 4.41 2.06
C ASN A 175 0.07 4.75 2.18
N VAL A 176 -0.64 4.15 3.15
CA VAL A 176 -2.07 4.38 3.40
C VAL A 176 -2.31 5.06 4.76
N ALA A 177 -3.46 5.71 4.94
CA ALA A 177 -3.79 6.47 6.16
C ALA A 177 -3.53 5.71 7.48
N ILE A 178 -3.91 4.42 7.56
CA ILE A 178 -3.70 3.64 8.78
C ILE A 178 -2.22 3.38 9.06
N SER A 179 -1.40 3.23 8.02
CA SER A 179 0.03 3.02 8.21
C SER A 179 0.76 4.32 8.50
N HIS A 180 0.30 5.45 7.98
CA HIS A 180 0.74 6.77 8.43
C HIS A 180 0.40 6.98 9.92
N ALA A 181 -0.76 6.50 10.37
CA ALA A 181 -1.12 6.58 11.77
C ALA A 181 -0.28 5.68 12.68
N GLN A 182 0.14 4.52 12.18
CA GLN A 182 1.09 3.66 12.89
C GLN A 182 2.48 4.29 12.95
N PHE A 183 2.96 4.86 11.84
CA PHE A 183 4.22 5.60 11.78
C PHE A 183 4.22 6.78 12.77
N ALA A 184 3.14 7.57 12.81
CA ALA A 184 3.00 8.69 13.74
C ALA A 184 3.04 8.31 15.24
N LYS A 185 2.78 7.04 15.57
CA LYS A 185 2.89 6.51 16.95
C LYS A 185 4.32 6.09 17.31
N GLN A 186 5.18 5.93 16.32
CA GLN A 186 6.59 5.52 16.48
C GLN A 186 7.54 6.72 16.55
N LEU A 187 7.05 7.94 16.27
CA LEU A 187 7.85 9.15 16.32
C LEU A 187 8.26 9.46 17.76
N GLU A 188 9.52 9.86 17.93
CA GLU A 188 10.12 10.19 19.22
C GLU A 188 9.96 11.69 19.55
N GLY A 189 9.75 12.55 18.54
CA GLY A 189 9.47 13.97 18.69
C GLY A 189 10.68 14.88 18.51
N ASP A 190 11.88 14.31 18.40
CA ASP A 190 13.17 14.96 18.21
C ASP A 190 13.74 14.72 16.80
N GLU A 191 12.98 14.12 15.89
CA GLU A 191 13.35 14.02 14.49
C GLU A 191 13.38 15.40 13.82
N ASP A 192 14.36 15.62 12.96
CA ASP A 192 14.51 16.83 12.15
C ASP A 192 13.66 16.74 10.87
N ILE A 193 13.51 15.51 10.33
CA ILE A 193 12.85 15.26 9.05
C ILE A 193 11.94 14.04 9.13
N LEU A 194 10.72 14.18 8.59
CA LEU A 194 9.78 13.08 8.40
C LEU A 194 9.53 12.86 6.91
N ILE A 195 9.76 11.63 6.43
CA ILE A 195 9.49 11.26 5.03
C ILE A 195 8.28 10.32 4.98
N VAL A 196 7.20 10.77 4.33
CA VAL A 196 5.94 10.03 4.28
C VAL A 196 5.59 9.67 2.84
N GLU A 197 5.54 8.36 2.55
CA GLU A 197 5.10 7.86 1.26
C GLU A 197 3.58 7.94 1.13
N PHE A 198 3.06 8.60 0.09
CA PHE A 198 1.63 8.71 -0.19
C PHE A 198 1.23 7.75 -1.30
N GLY A 199 0.27 6.88 -0.99
CA GLY A 199 -0.36 6.00 -1.97
C GLY A 199 -1.47 6.72 -2.73
N GLU A 200 -1.79 6.18 -3.90
CA GLU A 200 -2.81 6.67 -4.81
C GLU A 200 -3.87 5.57 -5.02
N GLY A 201 -4.41 5.02 -3.92
CA GLY A 201 -5.28 3.85 -3.97
C GLY A 201 -6.69 4.13 -4.49
N ALA A 202 -7.21 5.34 -4.31
CA ALA A 202 -8.52 5.82 -4.74
C ALA A 202 -8.53 7.36 -4.84
N PRO A 203 -9.42 7.95 -5.66
CA PRO A 203 -9.54 9.40 -5.75
C PRO A 203 -9.72 10.08 -4.38
N GLY A 204 -8.91 11.10 -4.10
CA GLY A 204 -8.90 11.86 -2.86
C GLY A 204 -7.91 11.35 -1.81
N ASP A 205 -7.23 10.22 -2.04
CA ASP A 205 -6.28 9.65 -1.08
C ASP A 205 -5.12 10.61 -0.82
N VAL A 206 -4.48 11.12 -1.88
CA VAL A 206 -3.30 12.00 -1.78
C VAL A 206 -3.64 13.30 -1.05
N ALA A 207 -4.77 13.92 -1.40
CA ALA A 207 -5.27 15.12 -0.72
C ALA A 207 -5.56 14.84 0.76
N GLY A 208 -6.19 13.71 1.08
CA GLY A 208 -6.46 13.31 2.47
C GLY A 208 -5.19 13.09 3.29
N PHE A 209 -4.15 12.51 2.68
CA PHE A 209 -2.85 12.34 3.33
C PHE A 209 -2.15 13.69 3.53
N ALA A 210 -2.16 14.58 2.53
CA ALA A 210 -1.61 15.92 2.65
C ALA A 210 -2.30 16.75 3.75
N GLN A 211 -3.64 16.65 3.90
CA GLN A 211 -4.38 17.28 4.99
C GLN A 211 -4.00 16.76 6.38
N THR A 212 -3.60 15.49 6.46
CA THR A 212 -3.23 14.81 7.70
C THR A 212 -1.79 15.13 8.09
N VAL A 213 -0.86 14.96 7.15
CA VAL A 213 0.58 15.11 7.37
C VAL A 213 1.00 16.57 7.40
N LYS A 214 0.39 17.44 6.58
CA LYS A 214 0.82 18.84 6.38
C LYS A 214 2.30 18.91 5.96
N PRO A 215 2.64 18.40 4.76
CA PRO A 215 4.01 18.40 4.26
C PRO A 215 4.50 19.82 3.98
N ASP A 216 5.82 20.00 4.08
CA ASP A 216 6.56 21.21 3.73
C ASP A 216 7.21 21.09 2.35
N ILE A 217 7.48 19.85 1.92
CA ILE A 217 8.04 19.50 0.61
C ILE A 217 7.21 18.37 -0.01
N GLY A 218 6.91 18.48 -1.30
CA GLY A 218 6.22 17.45 -2.06
C GLY A 218 7.05 16.97 -3.24
N ILE A 219 7.21 15.66 -3.37
CA ILE A 219 7.97 15.03 -4.45
C ILE A 219 7.03 14.12 -5.24
N ILE A 220 6.96 14.35 -6.55
CA ILE A 220 6.11 13.61 -7.47
C ILE A 220 6.97 12.79 -8.43
N THR A 221 6.95 11.47 -8.27
CA THR A 221 7.93 10.56 -8.87
C THR A 221 7.60 10.05 -10.26
N GLY A 222 6.32 9.98 -10.61
CA GLY A 222 5.88 9.48 -11.92
C GLY A 222 4.38 9.19 -11.99
N LEU A 223 3.86 9.05 -13.20
CA LEU A 223 2.48 8.66 -13.47
C LEU A 223 2.43 7.52 -14.48
N ALA A 224 1.70 6.47 -14.15
CA ALA A 224 1.48 5.30 -14.99
C ALA A 224 0.06 4.75 -14.80
N PRO A 225 -0.46 3.94 -15.74
CA PRO A 225 -1.76 3.29 -15.61
C PRO A 225 -1.83 2.38 -14.37
N ALA A 226 -2.32 2.92 -13.25
CA ALA A 226 -2.52 2.22 -11.99
C ALA A 226 -3.94 2.47 -11.46
N HIS A 227 -4.52 1.48 -10.76
CA HIS A 227 -5.83 1.60 -10.10
C HIS A 227 -6.98 2.13 -11.00
N LEU A 228 -6.93 1.81 -12.31
CA LEU A 228 -7.90 2.31 -13.30
C LEU A 228 -9.33 1.82 -13.05
N ASP A 229 -9.51 0.73 -12.30
CA ASP A 229 -10.82 0.29 -11.81
C ASP A 229 -11.52 1.38 -10.97
N LYS A 230 -10.74 2.19 -10.25
CA LYS A 230 -11.22 3.31 -9.44
C LYS A 230 -11.11 4.65 -10.16
N TYR A 231 -9.94 5.01 -10.70
CA TYR A 231 -9.73 6.31 -11.35
C TYR A 231 -10.39 6.45 -12.73
N LYS A 232 -10.66 5.34 -13.41
CA LYS A 232 -11.19 5.26 -14.79
C LYS A 232 -10.24 5.76 -15.88
N THR A 233 -9.42 6.79 -15.62
CA THR A 233 -8.50 7.39 -16.59
C THR A 233 -7.16 7.70 -15.94
N LEU A 234 -6.10 7.74 -16.75
CA LEU A 234 -4.77 8.16 -16.32
C LEU A 234 -4.77 9.63 -15.85
N GLN A 235 -5.53 10.48 -16.55
CA GLN A 235 -5.69 11.90 -16.21
C GLN A 235 -6.18 12.10 -14.77
N ARG A 236 -7.22 11.37 -14.36
CA ARG A 236 -7.75 11.44 -12.99
C ARG A 236 -6.77 10.94 -11.93
N ALA A 237 -5.94 9.95 -12.26
CA ALA A 237 -4.87 9.52 -11.36
C ALA A 237 -3.80 10.62 -11.22
N GLY A 238 -3.44 11.28 -12.32
CA GLY A 238 -2.54 12.44 -12.29
C GLY A 238 -3.10 13.62 -11.49
N GLU A 239 -4.39 13.94 -11.65
CA GLU A 239 -5.09 14.98 -10.88
C GLU A 239 -5.04 14.71 -9.37
N ASP A 240 -5.24 13.46 -8.95
CA ASP A 240 -5.14 13.08 -7.54
C ASP A 240 -3.70 13.18 -7.03
N ILE A 241 -2.71 12.66 -7.77
CA ILE A 241 -1.29 12.79 -7.40
C ILE A 241 -0.88 14.26 -7.27
N PHE A 242 -1.29 15.12 -8.20
CA PHE A 242 -1.00 16.55 -8.17
C PHE A 242 -1.85 17.33 -7.16
N SER A 243 -2.86 16.72 -6.54
CA SER A 243 -3.55 17.34 -5.40
C SER A 243 -2.59 17.64 -4.25
N LEU A 244 -1.45 16.92 -4.15
CA LEU A 244 -0.36 17.23 -3.22
C LEU A 244 0.13 18.67 -3.35
N ALA A 245 0.29 19.16 -4.59
CA ALA A 245 0.80 20.50 -4.86
C ALA A 245 -0.12 21.61 -4.31
N GLN A 246 -1.42 21.33 -4.10
CA GLN A 246 -2.37 22.30 -3.56
C GLN A 246 -2.14 22.62 -2.07
N TYR A 247 -1.29 21.84 -1.39
CA TYR A 247 -0.96 22.01 0.03
C TYR A 247 0.42 22.61 0.25
N LEU A 248 1.10 23.01 -0.82
CA LEU A 248 2.50 23.44 -0.82
C LEU A 248 2.65 24.73 -1.63
N ASP A 249 3.68 25.51 -1.33
CA ASP A 249 4.15 26.53 -2.26
C ASP A 249 4.73 25.85 -3.51
N ASP A 250 4.52 26.42 -4.70
CA ASP A 250 4.99 25.83 -5.96
C ASP A 250 6.50 25.53 -5.96
N LYS A 251 7.31 26.38 -5.30
CA LYS A 251 8.78 26.21 -5.15
C LYS A 251 9.20 24.98 -4.33
N ASN A 252 8.27 24.38 -3.57
CA ASN A 252 8.49 23.21 -2.75
C ASN A 252 7.88 21.93 -3.36
N VAL A 253 7.38 22.03 -4.60
CA VAL A 253 6.91 20.89 -5.39
C VAL A 253 8.00 20.47 -6.36
N TYR A 254 8.46 19.22 -6.23
CA TYR A 254 9.52 18.63 -7.04
C TYR A 254 8.93 17.54 -7.93
N VAL A 255 9.09 17.66 -9.25
CA VAL A 255 8.44 16.78 -10.24
C VAL A 255 9.48 16.09 -11.10
N ASN A 256 9.33 14.77 -11.27
CA ASN A 256 10.18 14.00 -12.16
C ASN A 256 9.96 14.40 -13.63
N GLY A 257 10.96 15.04 -14.23
CA GLY A 257 10.96 15.50 -15.62
C GLY A 257 11.04 14.36 -16.64
N GLU A 258 11.42 13.15 -16.24
CA GLU A 258 11.51 11.98 -17.12
C GLU A 258 10.14 11.29 -17.34
N SER A 259 9.14 11.61 -16.51
CA SER A 259 7.81 11.06 -16.67
C SER A 259 7.00 11.86 -17.68
N GLU A 260 6.90 11.37 -18.92
CA GLU A 260 6.16 12.04 -20.00
C GLU A 260 4.71 12.37 -19.59
N ALA A 261 4.05 11.43 -18.90
CA ALA A 261 2.68 11.58 -18.44
C ALA A 261 2.48 12.70 -17.41
N LEU A 262 3.56 13.18 -16.77
CA LEU A 262 3.49 14.28 -15.82
C LEU A 262 3.60 15.66 -16.47
N LYS A 263 4.06 15.76 -17.72
CA LYS A 263 4.35 17.06 -18.34
C LYS A 263 3.14 18.01 -18.37
N SER A 264 1.94 17.47 -18.59
CA SER A 264 0.70 18.26 -18.61
C SER A 264 0.29 18.83 -17.24
N PHE A 265 0.88 18.34 -16.16
CA PHE A 265 0.57 18.77 -14.79
C PHE A 265 1.61 19.73 -14.20
N ILE A 266 2.76 19.90 -14.85
CA ILE A 266 3.82 20.79 -14.41
C ILE A 266 3.36 22.25 -14.55
N LYS A 267 3.53 23.02 -13.47
CA LYS A 267 3.20 24.46 -13.42
C LYS A 267 4.46 25.30 -13.24
N PRO A 268 4.43 26.59 -13.61
CA PRO A 268 5.48 27.53 -13.23
C PRO A 268 5.75 27.49 -11.72
N GLY A 269 7.01 27.56 -11.32
CA GLY A 269 7.44 27.48 -9.92
C GLY A 269 7.78 26.08 -9.43
N HIS A 270 7.19 25.03 -10.01
CA HIS A 270 7.59 23.65 -9.72
C HIS A 270 9.07 23.45 -10.06
N GLN A 271 9.76 22.69 -9.21
CA GLN A 271 11.15 22.31 -9.40
C GLN A 271 11.21 20.98 -10.16
N LEU A 272 12.05 20.91 -11.20
CA LEU A 272 12.24 19.68 -11.95
C LEU A 272 13.43 18.89 -11.42
N TYR A 273 13.33 17.57 -11.53
CA TYR A 273 14.45 16.68 -11.40
C TYR A 273 14.41 15.57 -12.46
N ASP A 274 15.53 15.27 -13.07
CA ASP A 274 15.71 14.27 -14.13
C ASP A 274 17.21 13.92 -14.25
N GLY A 275 17.61 13.11 -15.23
CA GLY A 275 19.02 12.76 -15.46
C GLY A 275 19.95 13.93 -15.85
N ARG A 276 19.45 15.16 -15.99
CA ARG A 276 20.22 16.35 -16.41
C ARG A 276 20.16 17.50 -15.41
N GLN A 277 19.14 17.57 -14.56
CA GLN A 277 19.02 18.61 -13.56
C GLN A 277 18.27 18.15 -12.30
N ALA A 278 18.44 18.87 -11.20
CA ALA A 278 17.61 18.71 -10.00
C ALA A 278 17.55 20.02 -9.21
N ALA A 279 16.36 20.64 -9.06
CA ALA A 279 16.18 21.85 -8.25
C ALA A 279 17.15 23.01 -8.59
N GLY A 280 17.40 23.20 -9.89
CA GLY A 280 18.34 24.18 -10.43
C GLY A 280 19.82 23.75 -10.42
N TRP A 281 20.15 22.57 -9.90
CA TRP A 281 21.47 21.97 -10.10
C TRP A 281 21.57 21.35 -11.48
N ALA A 282 22.65 21.63 -12.20
CA ALA A 282 22.96 20.99 -13.48
C ALA A 282 23.82 19.74 -13.26
N ILE A 283 23.46 18.63 -13.91
CA ILE A 283 24.12 17.32 -13.80
C ILE A 283 25.02 17.10 -15.02
N LYS A 284 26.26 16.67 -14.79
CA LYS A 284 27.27 16.40 -15.83
C LYS A 284 28.12 15.19 -15.48
N ALA A 285 28.99 14.80 -16.43
CA ALA A 285 29.98 13.74 -16.26
C ALA A 285 29.40 12.41 -15.76
N VAL A 286 28.20 12.08 -16.25
CA VAL A 286 27.49 10.84 -15.90
C VAL A 286 28.29 9.62 -16.36
N LYS A 287 28.52 8.70 -15.43
CA LYS A 287 29.09 7.38 -15.68
C LYS A 287 28.18 6.35 -15.05
N SER A 288 27.76 5.38 -15.85
CA SER A 288 26.88 4.28 -15.43
C SER A 288 27.54 2.95 -15.78
N SER A 289 27.59 2.04 -14.82
CA SER A 289 28.16 0.71 -15.00
C SER A 289 27.46 -0.30 -14.10
N ILE A 290 27.80 -1.58 -14.24
CA ILE A 290 27.35 -2.64 -13.32
C ILE A 290 27.88 -2.45 -11.89
N ASN A 291 28.93 -1.64 -11.70
CA ASN A 291 29.53 -1.37 -10.40
C ASN A 291 28.93 -0.13 -9.72
N GLY A 292 27.95 0.53 -10.34
CA GLY A 292 27.29 1.72 -9.82
C GLY A 292 27.29 2.90 -10.78
N LEU A 293 26.90 4.06 -10.23
CA LEU A 293 26.72 5.34 -10.91
C LEU A 293 27.63 6.40 -10.29
N SER A 294 28.14 7.32 -11.11
CA SER A 294 28.71 8.57 -10.62
C SER A 294 28.39 9.75 -11.54
N PHE A 295 28.24 10.93 -10.97
CA PHE A 295 27.98 12.16 -11.71
C PHE A 295 28.40 13.38 -10.89
N GLU A 296 28.52 14.53 -11.54
CA GLU A 296 28.83 15.81 -10.90
C GLU A 296 27.63 16.74 -10.99
N MET A 297 27.36 17.50 -9.93
CA MET A 297 26.30 18.49 -9.84
C MET A 297 26.89 19.87 -9.63
N THR A 298 26.40 20.87 -10.36
CA THR A 298 26.86 22.26 -10.25
C THR A 298 25.70 23.24 -10.09
N LYS A 299 25.84 24.20 -9.16
CA LYS A 299 24.89 25.29 -8.94
C LYS A 299 25.55 26.44 -8.20
N ASP A 300 25.40 27.68 -8.68
CA ASP A 300 25.85 28.90 -7.99
C ASP A 300 27.32 28.83 -7.48
N GLY A 301 28.22 28.24 -8.27
CA GLY A 301 29.64 28.05 -7.91
C GLY A 301 29.93 26.85 -6.98
N LYS A 302 28.90 26.21 -6.42
CA LYS A 302 29.04 24.94 -5.69
C LYS A 302 29.20 23.76 -6.66
N ASN A 303 29.94 22.75 -6.21
CA ASN A 303 30.14 21.50 -6.94
C ASN A 303 30.08 20.30 -5.99
N LEU A 304 29.23 19.32 -6.32
CA LEU A 304 29.08 18.04 -5.62
C LEU A 304 29.39 16.88 -6.58
N LYS A 305 30.11 15.88 -6.08
CA LYS A 305 30.47 14.64 -6.78
C LYS A 305 29.73 13.48 -6.14
N ILE A 306 28.71 13.00 -6.83
CA ILE A 306 27.86 11.93 -6.32
C ILE A 306 28.36 10.59 -6.84
N LYS A 307 28.46 9.61 -5.95
CA LYS A 307 28.75 8.22 -6.27
C LYS A 307 27.72 7.34 -5.57
N SER A 308 27.22 6.33 -6.27
CA SER A 308 26.25 5.38 -5.73
C SER A 308 26.51 3.97 -6.26
N GLN A 309 26.18 2.96 -5.46
CA GLN A 309 26.18 1.56 -5.89
C GLN A 309 24.89 1.18 -6.64
N LEU A 310 23.89 2.07 -6.69
CA LEU A 310 22.69 1.86 -7.49
C LEU A 310 23.07 1.77 -8.98
N ILE A 311 22.31 1.00 -9.74
CA ILE A 311 22.54 0.73 -11.16
C ILE A 311 21.39 1.33 -11.97
N GLY A 312 21.74 1.89 -13.14
CA GLY A 312 20.78 2.38 -14.12
C GLY A 312 20.58 3.89 -14.06
N GLU A 313 20.56 4.52 -15.24
CA GLU A 313 20.53 5.99 -15.36
C GLU A 313 19.28 6.64 -14.79
N HIS A 314 18.15 5.92 -14.74
CA HIS A 314 16.91 6.35 -14.10
C HIS A 314 17.04 6.65 -12.59
N GLN A 315 18.15 6.27 -11.96
CA GLN A 315 18.45 6.60 -10.56
C GLN A 315 19.16 7.96 -10.40
N ILE A 316 19.68 8.55 -11.48
CA ILE A 316 20.42 9.82 -11.43
C ILE A 316 19.52 10.96 -10.93
N GLY A 317 18.33 11.11 -11.49
CA GLY A 317 17.37 12.14 -11.06
C GLY A 317 17.02 12.04 -9.57
N PRO A 318 16.56 10.87 -9.07
CA PRO A 318 16.31 10.67 -7.64
C PRO A 318 17.51 10.97 -6.73
N LEU A 319 18.71 10.48 -7.09
CA LEU A 319 19.95 10.74 -6.34
C LEU A 319 20.30 12.23 -6.32
N ALA A 320 20.22 12.89 -7.48
CA ALA A 320 20.50 14.30 -7.61
C ALA A 320 19.50 15.16 -6.83
N LEU A 321 18.21 14.81 -6.83
CA LEU A 321 17.21 15.49 -6.02
C LEU A 321 17.48 15.33 -4.53
N ALA A 322 17.84 14.14 -4.06
CA ALA A 322 18.19 13.93 -2.65
C ALA A 322 19.41 14.76 -2.24
N ALA A 323 20.47 14.78 -3.05
CA ALA A 323 21.65 15.62 -2.81
C ALA A 323 21.31 17.12 -2.82
N ALA A 324 20.47 17.58 -3.75
CA ALA A 324 20.02 18.96 -3.82
C ALA A 324 19.19 19.38 -2.61
N LEU A 325 18.34 18.47 -2.09
CA LEU A 325 17.58 18.70 -0.87
C LEU A 325 18.48 18.69 0.37
N ALA A 326 19.48 17.81 0.43
CA ALA A 326 20.46 17.80 1.51
C ALA A 326 21.22 19.13 1.60
N ASP A 327 21.71 19.68 0.47
CA ASP A 327 22.34 21.01 0.44
C ASP A 327 21.37 22.11 0.87
N LYS A 328 20.11 22.06 0.39
CA LYS A 328 19.05 23.02 0.79
C LYS A 328 18.76 22.99 2.29
N LEU A 329 18.92 21.82 2.92
CA LEU A 329 18.68 21.59 4.34
C LEU A 329 19.93 21.79 5.22
N GLY A 330 21.06 22.17 4.61
CA GLY A 330 22.27 22.58 5.31
C GLY A 330 23.28 21.47 5.62
N LEU A 331 23.16 20.29 4.99
CA LEU A 331 24.20 19.26 5.08
C LEU A 331 25.48 19.74 4.39
N THR A 332 26.64 19.36 4.93
CA THR A 332 27.93 19.69 4.32
C THR A 332 28.17 18.86 3.07
N LYS A 333 29.10 19.33 2.24
CA LYS A 333 29.52 18.60 1.04
C LYS A 333 29.95 17.17 1.36
N GLU A 334 30.74 17.00 2.42
CA GLU A 334 31.27 15.71 2.84
C GLU A 334 30.16 14.75 3.25
N GLN A 335 29.13 15.23 3.96
CA GLN A 335 27.96 14.42 4.33
C GLN A 335 27.17 13.97 3.10
N ILE A 336 27.07 14.81 2.06
CA ILE A 336 26.31 14.50 0.84
C ILE A 336 27.07 13.51 -0.07
N GLU A 337 28.40 13.57 -0.08
CA GLU A 337 29.25 12.75 -0.97
C GLU A 337 29.66 11.39 -0.38
N THR A 338 29.34 11.11 0.89
CA THR A 338 29.66 9.86 1.60
C THR A 338 28.85 8.67 1.08
#